data_AF-A0A7W1ASK3-F1
#
_entry.id   AF-A0A7W1ASK3-F1
#
_cell.length_a   1.000
_cell.length_b   1.000
_cell.length_c   1.000
_cell.angle_alpha   90.00
_cell.angle_beta   90.00
_cell.angle_gamma   90.00
#
_symmetry.space_group_name_H-M   'P 1'
#
loop_
_entity.id
_entity.type
_entity.pdbx_description
1 polymer ?
#
loop_
_entity_poly.entity_id
_entity_poly.type
_entity_poly.pdbx_seq_one_letter_code
_entity_poly.pdbx_strand_id
1 'polypeptide(L)'
;ALGDHATALNAGRWDYIFSAIKRFRHRPEFVTPDRAQVTMTVPFMHAYSELLVKTCHRRGAHAMGGMSAVIPSRSDEEAAQRALDAVRSDKKREAAAGFDGTWVAHPDSVETALQAFDAVLGDRLNQIDEKREDVSVSAADLLSIGDTPGEITEAGLRSNVNVGIQYISSWLRGNGAAAIYGLMEDAATAEISRSQIWQWVHHGVQLEDGRPVTAELVRDLATGELERIRAEIGDDEWFEREGRPKESREIFEQVALADEFVEFLTLPAYEKLQEIEAAEA
;
A
#
# COMPACT_ATOMS: atom_id res chain seq x y z
N ALA A 1 20.22 -7.70 -18.12
CA ALA A 1 20.58 -8.44 -16.91
C ALA A 1 19.80 -9.76 -16.82
N LEU A 2 18.46 -9.75 -16.84
CA LEU A 2 17.64 -10.96 -16.68
C LEU A 2 17.09 -11.56 -18.00
N GLY A 3 17.71 -11.26 -19.15
CA GLY A 3 17.16 -11.48 -20.51
C GLY A 3 16.41 -12.81 -20.71
N ASP A 4 17.12 -13.92 -20.61
CA ASP A 4 16.55 -15.26 -20.90
C ASP A 4 15.57 -15.77 -19.81
N HIS A 5 15.43 -15.05 -18.70
CA HIS A 5 14.68 -15.51 -17.52
C HIS A 5 13.51 -14.60 -17.15
N ALA A 6 13.44 -13.38 -17.67
CA ALA A 6 12.41 -12.42 -17.36
C ALA A 6 11.26 -12.52 -18.37
N THR A 7 10.07 -12.87 -17.88
CA THR A 7 8.84 -12.96 -18.71
C THR A 7 7.90 -11.78 -18.50
N ALA A 8 8.04 -11.04 -17.39
CA ALA A 8 7.15 -9.93 -17.05
C ALA A 8 7.81 -8.91 -16.12
N LEU A 9 7.25 -7.70 -16.08
CA LEU A 9 7.35 -6.78 -14.93
C LEU A 9 5.95 -6.49 -14.39
N ASN A 10 5.86 -6.13 -13.11
CA ASN A 10 4.59 -5.84 -12.44
C ASN A 10 4.56 -4.40 -11.91
N ALA A 11 3.40 -3.75 -12.06
CA ALA A 11 3.10 -2.46 -11.48
C ALA A 11 2.66 -2.62 -10.01
N GLY A 12 3.37 -2.00 -9.08
CA GLY A 12 3.04 -1.98 -7.65
C GLY A 12 2.68 -0.57 -7.19
N ARG A 13 1.77 -0.46 -6.22
CA ARG A 13 1.40 0.83 -5.61
C ARG A 13 2.17 1.07 -4.32
N TRP A 14 1.90 0.29 -3.27
CA TRP A 14 2.41 0.57 -1.93
C TRP A 14 3.93 0.49 -1.84
N ASP A 15 4.56 -0.58 -2.33
CA ASP A 15 6.03 -0.69 -2.32
C ASP A 15 6.71 0.40 -3.14
N TYR A 16 6.10 0.83 -4.25
CA TYR A 16 6.70 1.87 -5.10
C TYR A 16 6.67 3.24 -4.42
N ILE A 17 5.53 3.62 -3.82
CA ILE A 17 5.41 4.89 -3.08
C ILE A 17 6.28 4.83 -1.81
N PHE A 18 6.29 3.71 -1.10
CA PHE A 18 7.18 3.47 0.04
C PHE A 18 8.65 3.67 -0.36
N SER A 19 9.08 3.04 -1.46
CA SER A 19 10.43 3.17 -1.99
C SER A 19 10.76 4.63 -2.35
N ALA A 20 9.81 5.36 -2.95
CA ALA A 20 9.97 6.77 -3.25
C ALA A 20 10.17 7.60 -1.99
N ILE A 21 9.31 7.45 -0.97
CA ILE A 21 9.48 8.12 0.34
C ILE A 21 10.83 7.75 0.95
N LYS A 22 11.17 6.46 1.04
CA LYS A 22 12.44 5.98 1.59
C LYS A 22 13.63 6.60 0.87
N ARG A 23 13.62 6.65 -0.46
CA ARG A 23 14.72 7.16 -1.28
C ARG A 23 14.88 8.67 -1.16
N PHE A 24 13.77 9.40 -1.06
CA PHE A 24 13.73 10.85 -1.09
C PHE A 24 13.40 11.50 0.26
N ARG A 25 13.47 10.72 1.34
CA ARG A 25 13.05 11.08 2.70
C ARG A 25 13.58 12.41 3.25
N HIS A 26 14.75 12.88 2.81
CA HIS A 26 15.36 14.13 3.27
C HIS A 26 15.03 15.35 2.38
N ARG A 27 14.14 15.20 1.40
CA ARG A 27 13.78 16.23 0.43
C ARG A 27 12.31 16.64 0.62
N PRO A 28 12.04 17.82 1.23
CA PRO A 28 10.66 18.25 1.55
C PRO A 28 9.77 18.41 0.31
N GLU A 29 10.35 18.66 -0.86
CA GLU A 29 9.62 18.74 -2.14
C GLU A 29 9.03 17.39 -2.62
N PHE A 30 9.35 16.29 -1.94
CA PHE A 30 8.82 14.96 -2.23
C PHE A 30 7.92 14.41 -1.12
N VAL A 31 7.42 15.29 -0.25
CA VAL A 31 6.35 14.95 0.69
C VAL A 31 5.09 14.59 -0.09
N THR A 32 4.45 13.48 0.30
CA THR A 32 3.20 13.01 -0.32
C THR A 32 1.98 13.33 0.55
N PRO A 33 0.79 13.56 -0.05
CA PRO A 33 -0.46 13.66 0.69
C PRO A 33 -0.87 12.28 1.23
N ASP A 34 -2.04 12.16 1.86
CA ASP A 34 -2.57 10.87 2.33
C ASP A 34 -2.39 9.76 1.28
N ARG A 35 -1.82 8.61 1.67
CA ARG A 35 -1.51 7.51 0.75
C ARG A 35 -2.71 7.05 -0.10
N ALA A 36 -3.93 7.18 0.42
CA ALA A 36 -5.16 6.85 -0.29
C ALA A 36 -5.35 7.73 -1.54
N GLN A 37 -4.91 8.99 -1.49
CA GLN A 37 -4.99 9.98 -2.56
C GLN A 37 -3.87 9.81 -3.60
N VAL A 38 -2.78 9.13 -3.25
CA VAL A 38 -1.68 8.78 -4.17
C VAL A 38 -2.06 7.57 -5.04
N THR A 39 -3.05 7.76 -5.93
CA THR A 39 -3.60 6.70 -6.81
C THR A 39 -2.70 6.40 -8.00
N MET A 40 -3.02 5.36 -8.78
CA MET A 40 -2.28 5.04 -10.01
C MET A 40 -2.43 6.11 -11.12
N THR A 41 -3.33 7.10 -10.95
CA THR A 41 -3.60 8.14 -11.94
C THR A 41 -2.88 9.46 -11.66
N VAL A 42 -2.23 9.60 -10.50
CA VAL A 42 -1.43 10.81 -10.20
C VAL A 42 -0.19 10.86 -11.11
N PRO A 43 0.40 12.04 -11.37
CA PRO A 43 1.35 12.24 -12.46
C PRO A 43 2.50 11.22 -12.51
N PHE A 44 3.24 11.04 -11.42
CA PHE A 44 4.40 10.14 -11.39
C PHE A 44 4.02 8.65 -11.47
N MET A 45 2.86 8.25 -10.92
CA MET A 45 2.37 6.86 -10.98
C MET A 45 1.84 6.51 -12.37
N HIS A 46 1.21 7.47 -13.04
CA HIS A 46 0.79 7.35 -14.43
C HIS A 46 2.00 7.21 -15.35
N ALA A 47 2.99 8.10 -15.22
CA ALA A 47 4.25 8.03 -15.97
C ALA A 47 4.99 6.70 -15.75
N TYR A 48 5.03 6.23 -14.50
CA TYR A 48 5.56 4.91 -14.14
C TYR A 48 4.84 3.77 -14.87
N SER A 49 3.50 3.75 -14.85
CA SER A 49 2.69 2.71 -15.46
C SER A 49 2.89 2.66 -16.98
N GLU A 50 2.84 3.83 -17.63
CA GLU A 50 3.02 3.98 -19.07
C GLU A 50 4.40 3.51 -19.54
N LEU A 51 5.45 3.92 -18.80
CA LEU A 51 6.82 3.50 -19.11
C LEU A 51 7.02 1.99 -18.90
N LEU A 52 6.40 1.41 -17.88
CA LEU A 52 6.46 -0.03 -17.60
C LEU A 52 5.86 -0.82 -18.78
N VAL A 53 4.64 -0.47 -19.20
CA VAL A 53 3.96 -1.14 -20.33
C VAL A 53 4.79 -1.02 -21.62
N LYS A 54 5.18 0.21 -22.00
CA LYS A 54 6.02 0.45 -23.19
C LYS A 54 7.30 -0.38 -23.15
N THR A 55 7.96 -0.42 -22.00
CA THR A 55 9.25 -1.10 -21.86
C THR A 55 9.12 -2.61 -21.98
N CYS A 56 8.09 -3.21 -21.38
CA CYS A 56 7.84 -4.65 -21.46
C CYS A 56 7.48 -5.07 -22.88
N HIS A 57 6.52 -4.38 -23.51
CA HIS A 57 6.02 -4.74 -24.83
C HIS A 57 7.09 -4.59 -25.92
N ARG A 58 7.92 -3.55 -25.84
CA ARG A 58 9.09 -3.38 -26.73
C ARG A 58 10.07 -4.55 -26.64
N ARG A 59 10.13 -5.24 -25.50
CA ARG A 59 11.02 -6.39 -25.25
C ARG A 59 10.32 -7.74 -25.40
N GLY A 60 9.04 -7.77 -25.79
CA GLY A 60 8.27 -9.01 -25.89
C GLY A 60 7.96 -9.66 -24.53
N ALA A 61 7.96 -8.88 -23.45
CA ALA A 61 7.63 -9.33 -22.10
C ALA A 61 6.26 -8.78 -21.68
N HIS A 62 5.63 -9.46 -20.71
CA HIS A 62 4.35 -9.02 -20.16
C HIS A 62 4.50 -7.80 -19.24
N ALA A 63 3.53 -6.90 -19.31
CA ALA A 63 3.29 -5.86 -18.33
C ALA A 63 2.09 -6.25 -17.45
N MET A 64 2.31 -6.49 -16.16
CA MET A 64 1.24 -6.84 -15.22
C MET A 64 0.78 -5.62 -14.41
N GLY A 65 -0.53 -5.43 -14.30
CA GLY A 65 -1.17 -4.40 -13.48
C GLY A 65 -1.08 -4.68 -11.97
N GLY A 66 -1.63 -3.77 -11.17
CA GLY A 66 -1.49 -3.78 -9.72
C GLY A 66 -2.53 -4.59 -8.98
N MET A 67 -2.32 -4.72 -7.67
CA MET A 67 -3.20 -5.44 -6.75
C MET A 67 -4.53 -4.70 -6.52
N SER A 68 -5.65 -5.43 -6.57
CA SER A 68 -6.86 -5.07 -5.84
C SER A 68 -6.97 -5.91 -4.56
N ALA A 69 -6.77 -5.26 -3.42
CA ALA A 69 -6.75 -5.89 -2.10
C ALA A 69 -8.16 -6.07 -1.48
N VAL A 70 -9.21 -5.75 -2.22
CA VAL A 70 -10.58 -5.71 -1.71
C VAL A 70 -11.06 -7.11 -1.26
N ILE A 71 -11.67 -7.17 -0.08
CA ILE A 71 -12.42 -8.31 0.43
C ILE A 71 -13.90 -7.93 0.44
N PRO A 72 -14.72 -8.39 -0.54
CA PRO A 72 -16.15 -8.09 -0.56
C PRO A 72 -16.85 -8.57 0.72
N SER A 73 -17.68 -7.72 1.31
CA SER A 73 -18.41 -8.06 2.52
C SER A 73 -19.41 -9.19 2.28
N ARG A 74 -19.48 -10.15 3.23
CA ARG A 74 -20.47 -11.24 3.18
C ARG A 74 -21.81 -10.87 3.83
N SER A 75 -21.82 -9.81 4.64
CA SER A 75 -22.99 -9.39 5.44
C SER A 75 -23.57 -8.05 5.02
N ASP A 76 -22.89 -7.31 4.15
CA ASP A 76 -23.32 -6.00 3.63
C ASP A 76 -23.19 -6.02 2.10
N GLU A 77 -24.32 -6.26 1.43
CA GLU A 77 -24.41 -6.36 -0.02
C GLU A 77 -24.08 -5.03 -0.72
N GLU A 78 -24.48 -3.90 -0.15
CA GLU A 78 -24.18 -2.59 -0.74
C GLU A 78 -22.68 -2.27 -0.64
N ALA A 79 -22.04 -2.58 0.49
CA ALA A 79 -20.60 -2.44 0.63
C ALA A 79 -19.85 -3.37 -0.32
N ALA A 80 -20.28 -4.62 -0.46
CA ALA A 80 -19.71 -5.57 -1.40
C ALA A 80 -19.80 -5.05 -2.84
N GLN A 81 -20.96 -4.52 -3.24
CA GLN A 81 -21.18 -3.99 -4.59
C GLN A 81 -20.29 -2.76 -4.85
N ARG A 82 -20.23 -1.80 -3.92
CA ARG A 82 -19.33 -0.64 -4.04
C ARG A 82 -17.87 -1.06 -4.21
N ALA A 83 -17.45 -2.07 -3.46
CA ALA A 83 -16.08 -2.56 -3.51
C ALA A 83 -15.77 -3.24 -4.85
N LEU A 84 -16.67 -4.08 -5.37
CA LEU A 84 -16.55 -4.70 -6.69
C LEU A 84 -16.61 -3.68 -7.83
N ASP A 85 -17.41 -2.62 -7.72
CA ASP A 85 -17.44 -1.54 -8.71
C ASP A 85 -16.12 -0.76 -8.74
N ALA A 86 -15.49 -0.54 -7.58
CA ALA A 86 -14.15 0.02 -7.50
C ALA A 86 -13.12 -0.88 -8.18
N VAL A 87 -13.16 -2.21 -7.94
CA VAL A 87 -12.31 -3.19 -8.64
C VAL A 87 -12.53 -3.09 -10.16
N ARG A 88 -13.79 -3.08 -10.62
CA ARG A 88 -14.12 -3.01 -12.05
C ARG A 88 -13.56 -1.76 -12.70
N SER A 89 -13.72 -0.60 -12.07
CA SER A 89 -13.20 0.67 -12.57
C SER A 89 -11.68 0.65 -12.69
N ASP A 90 -11.01 0.16 -11.64
CA ASP A 90 -9.56 0.04 -11.59
C ASP A 90 -9.01 -0.89 -12.68
N LYS A 91 -9.64 -2.07 -12.85
CA LYS A 91 -9.17 -3.08 -13.81
C LYS A 91 -9.46 -2.71 -15.25
N LYS A 92 -10.56 -1.99 -15.51
CA LYS A 92 -10.82 -1.40 -16.83
C LYS A 92 -9.76 -0.38 -17.21
N ARG A 93 -9.32 0.46 -16.27
CA ARG A 93 -8.23 1.42 -16.51
C ARG A 93 -6.93 0.70 -16.85
N GLU A 94 -6.56 -0.34 -16.09
CA GLU A 94 -5.34 -1.12 -16.36
C GLU A 94 -5.38 -1.81 -17.73
N ALA A 95 -6.49 -2.50 -18.04
CA ALA A 95 -6.65 -3.14 -19.34
C ALA A 95 -6.54 -2.11 -20.48
N ALA A 96 -7.19 -0.96 -20.36
CA ALA A 96 -7.11 0.12 -21.35
C ALA A 96 -5.71 0.76 -21.48
N ALA A 97 -4.91 0.76 -20.41
CA ALA A 97 -3.53 1.26 -20.42
C ALA A 97 -2.54 0.29 -21.10
N GLY A 98 -2.99 -0.90 -21.48
CA GLY A 98 -2.18 -1.88 -22.19
C GLY A 98 -1.54 -2.94 -21.28
N PHE A 99 -1.94 -3.07 -20.02
CA PHE A 99 -1.46 -4.19 -19.19
C PHE A 99 -2.00 -5.53 -19.71
N ASP A 100 -1.20 -6.59 -19.63
CA ASP A 100 -1.56 -7.94 -20.11
C ASP A 100 -2.38 -8.75 -19.10
N GLY A 101 -2.32 -8.36 -17.83
CA GLY A 101 -3.07 -8.99 -16.74
C GLY A 101 -3.04 -8.13 -15.49
N THR A 102 -3.67 -8.60 -14.42
CA THR A 102 -3.80 -7.85 -13.16
C THR A 102 -3.81 -8.78 -11.94
N TRP A 103 -3.75 -8.21 -10.73
CA TRP A 103 -3.78 -8.95 -9.47
C TRP A 103 -5.04 -8.65 -8.65
N VAL A 104 -5.56 -9.69 -8.00
CA VAL A 104 -6.63 -9.61 -7.00
C VAL A 104 -6.25 -10.44 -5.77
N ALA A 105 -6.61 -9.98 -4.58
CA ALA A 105 -6.28 -10.67 -3.32
C ALA A 105 -7.37 -11.66 -2.87
N HIS A 106 -8.57 -11.57 -3.45
CA HIS A 106 -9.71 -12.38 -3.04
C HIS A 106 -10.42 -13.04 -4.24
N PRO A 107 -10.84 -14.33 -4.14
CA PRO A 107 -11.50 -15.06 -5.23
C PRO A 107 -12.74 -14.36 -5.80
N ASP A 108 -13.54 -13.72 -4.97
CA ASP A 108 -14.76 -13.03 -5.40
C ASP A 108 -14.50 -11.85 -6.36
N SER A 109 -13.25 -11.35 -6.42
CA SER A 109 -12.87 -10.29 -7.36
C SER A 109 -12.38 -10.82 -8.71
N VAL A 110 -12.18 -12.13 -8.86
CA VAL A 110 -11.62 -12.74 -10.07
C VAL A 110 -12.51 -12.51 -11.29
N GLU A 111 -13.81 -12.80 -11.18
CA GLU A 111 -14.72 -12.63 -12.32
C GLU A 111 -14.82 -11.17 -12.76
N THR A 112 -14.86 -10.23 -11.80
CA THR A 112 -14.90 -8.80 -12.11
C THR A 112 -13.64 -8.32 -12.83
N ALA A 113 -12.47 -8.83 -12.42
CA ALA A 113 -11.20 -8.52 -13.08
C ALA A 113 -11.13 -9.13 -14.48
N LEU A 114 -11.54 -10.40 -14.65
CA LEU A 114 -11.58 -11.07 -15.95
C LEU A 114 -12.45 -10.32 -16.95
N GLN A 115 -13.68 -9.96 -16.56
CA GLN A 115 -14.60 -9.20 -17.42
C GLN A 115 -14.00 -7.85 -17.89
N ALA A 116 -13.17 -7.20 -17.07
CA ALA A 116 -12.52 -5.95 -17.46
C ALA A 116 -11.45 -6.17 -18.54
N PHE A 117 -10.69 -7.26 -18.45
CA PHE A 117 -9.66 -7.61 -19.43
C PHE A 117 -10.25 -8.22 -20.70
N ASP A 118 -11.25 -9.11 -20.60
CA ASP A 118 -11.95 -9.70 -21.74
C ASP A 118 -12.55 -8.63 -22.67
N ALA A 119 -13.08 -7.55 -22.09
CA ALA A 119 -13.63 -6.42 -22.84
C ALA A 119 -12.60 -5.70 -23.73
N VAL A 120 -11.30 -5.75 -23.41
CA VAL A 120 -10.22 -5.12 -24.16
C VAL A 120 -9.45 -6.13 -25.02
N LEU A 121 -9.27 -7.34 -24.52
CA LEU A 121 -8.51 -8.39 -25.19
C LEU A 121 -9.28 -9.00 -26.36
N GLY A 122 -10.60 -9.21 -26.22
CA GLY A 122 -11.37 -10.01 -27.18
C GLY A 122 -10.80 -11.43 -27.27
N ASP A 123 -10.44 -11.87 -28.47
CA ASP A 123 -9.83 -13.20 -28.69
C ASP A 123 -8.30 -13.22 -28.41
N ARG A 124 -7.69 -12.08 -28.08
CA ARG A 124 -6.24 -11.99 -27.83
C ARG A 124 -5.90 -12.56 -26.46
N LEU A 125 -4.75 -13.22 -26.35
CA LEU A 125 -4.26 -13.75 -25.07
C LEU A 125 -3.58 -12.68 -24.19
N ASN A 126 -3.11 -11.59 -24.79
CA ASN A 126 -2.37 -10.50 -24.16
C ASN A 126 -2.30 -9.28 -25.10
N GLN A 127 -1.63 -8.21 -24.67
CA GLN A 127 -1.46 -6.94 -25.38
C GLN A 127 0.00 -6.66 -25.77
N ILE A 128 0.90 -7.65 -25.73
CA ILE A 128 2.35 -7.46 -25.99
C ILE A 128 2.63 -6.79 -27.35
N ASP A 129 1.78 -7.01 -28.35
CA ASP A 129 1.94 -6.43 -29.68
C ASP A 129 1.67 -4.91 -29.72
N GLU A 130 0.99 -4.36 -28.70
CA GLU A 130 0.75 -2.93 -28.52
C GLU A 130 2.02 -2.24 -28.01
N LYS A 131 2.94 -1.83 -28.90
CA LYS A 131 4.27 -1.33 -28.51
C LYS A 131 4.30 0.03 -27.80
N ARG A 132 3.16 0.74 -27.73
CA ARG A 132 3.04 2.06 -27.09
C ARG A 132 4.11 3.06 -27.56
N GLU A 133 4.32 3.16 -28.88
CA GLU A 133 5.33 4.07 -29.45
C GLU A 133 4.99 5.55 -29.23
N ASP A 134 3.71 5.84 -29.02
CA ASP A 134 3.16 7.15 -28.60
C ASP A 134 3.66 7.63 -27.24
N VAL A 135 4.07 6.71 -26.35
CA VAL A 135 4.46 7.04 -24.97
C VAL A 135 5.89 7.57 -24.91
N SER A 136 6.08 8.74 -24.32
CA SER A 136 7.40 9.31 -24.02
C SER A 136 7.42 9.80 -22.59
N VAL A 137 8.16 9.09 -21.73
CA VAL A 137 8.30 9.39 -20.30
C VAL A 137 9.73 9.81 -20.00
N SER A 138 9.90 10.97 -19.38
CA SER A 138 11.18 11.50 -18.92
C SER A 138 11.44 11.15 -17.46
N ALA A 139 12.67 11.35 -17.00
CA ALA A 139 13.00 11.23 -15.58
C ALA A 139 12.27 12.28 -14.72
N ALA A 140 11.95 13.45 -15.26
CA ALA A 140 11.20 14.48 -14.54
C ALA A 140 9.77 14.02 -14.27
N ASP A 141 9.14 13.36 -15.24
CA ASP A 141 7.78 12.83 -15.08
C ASP A 141 7.72 11.77 -13.96
N LEU A 142 8.71 10.86 -13.90
CA LEU A 142 8.83 9.87 -12.83
C LEU A 142 9.13 10.47 -11.44
N LEU A 143 9.68 11.69 -11.40
CA LEU A 143 10.02 12.41 -10.18
C LEU A 143 9.01 13.52 -9.84
N SER A 144 7.88 13.62 -10.54
CA SER A 144 6.78 14.57 -10.26
C SER A 144 5.98 14.21 -8.99
N ILE A 145 6.64 13.69 -7.96
CA ILE A 145 6.02 13.23 -6.71
C ILE A 145 5.37 14.40 -5.97
N GLY A 146 6.05 15.55 -5.91
CA GLY A 146 5.53 16.77 -5.27
C GLY A 146 4.33 17.39 -5.99
N ASP A 147 4.09 17.02 -7.25
CA ASP A 147 2.92 17.45 -8.03
C ASP A 147 1.69 16.58 -7.74
N THR A 148 1.79 15.62 -6.82
CA THR A 148 0.67 14.76 -6.43
C THR A 148 -0.39 15.60 -5.70
N PRO A 149 -1.60 15.74 -6.27
CA PRO A 149 -2.66 16.50 -5.61
C PRO A 149 -3.15 15.75 -4.37
N GLY A 150 -3.57 16.50 -3.36
CA GLY A 150 -4.23 15.95 -2.19
C GLY A 150 -3.94 16.71 -0.92
N GLU A 151 -4.50 16.21 0.16
CA GLU A 151 -4.39 16.78 1.50
C GLU A 151 -3.75 15.77 2.46
N ILE A 152 -3.22 16.30 3.56
CA ILE A 152 -2.72 15.49 4.69
C ILE A 152 -3.74 15.67 5.81
N THR A 153 -4.47 14.62 6.14
CA THR A 153 -5.64 14.73 7.02
C THR A 153 -5.42 14.00 8.34
N GLU A 154 -6.13 14.40 9.40
CA GLU A 154 -6.09 13.61 10.65
C GLU A 154 -6.61 12.19 10.40
N ALA A 155 -7.63 12.05 9.54
CA ALA A 155 -8.19 10.75 9.19
C ALA A 155 -7.16 9.85 8.49
N GLY A 156 -6.37 10.40 7.56
CA GLY A 156 -5.27 9.69 6.89
C GLY A 156 -4.16 9.29 7.85
N LEU A 157 -3.77 10.21 8.74
CA LEU A 157 -2.79 9.93 9.80
C LEU A 157 -3.27 8.82 10.75
N ARG A 158 -4.49 8.92 11.25
CA ARG A 158 -5.12 7.92 12.12
C ARG A 158 -5.23 6.57 11.43
N SER A 159 -5.61 6.55 10.15
CA SER A 159 -5.65 5.33 9.34
C SER A 159 -4.27 4.68 9.23
N ASN A 160 -3.20 5.46 9.01
CA ASN A 160 -1.84 4.94 8.97
C ASN A 160 -1.39 4.36 10.30
N VAL A 161 -1.68 5.03 11.41
CA VAL A 161 -1.38 4.54 12.77
C VAL A 161 -2.09 3.22 13.00
N ASN A 162 -3.39 3.19 12.73
CA ASN A 162 -4.22 2.02 12.96
C ASN A 162 -3.76 0.80 12.14
N VAL A 163 -3.60 0.97 10.83
CA VAL A 163 -3.17 -0.12 9.93
C VAL A 163 -1.76 -0.59 10.26
N GLY A 164 -0.85 0.33 10.58
CA GLY A 164 0.51 -0.01 10.99
C GLY A 164 0.53 -0.92 12.23
N ILE A 165 -0.21 -0.56 13.27
CA ILE A 165 -0.29 -1.34 14.51
C ILE A 165 -0.99 -2.69 14.28
N GLN A 166 -2.15 -2.70 13.61
CA GLN A 166 -2.90 -3.94 13.37
C GLN A 166 -2.13 -4.93 12.50
N TYR A 167 -1.41 -4.44 11.47
CA TYR A 167 -0.59 -5.30 10.63
C TYR A 167 0.58 -5.91 11.41
N ILE A 168 1.30 -5.12 12.21
CA ILE A 168 2.40 -5.62 13.06
C ILE A 168 1.87 -6.68 14.04
N SER A 169 0.72 -6.44 14.67
CA SER A 169 0.06 -7.42 15.55
C SER A 169 -0.27 -8.72 14.81
N SER A 170 -0.81 -8.65 13.58
CA SER A 170 -1.04 -9.84 12.75
C SER A 170 0.26 -10.57 12.41
N TRP A 171 1.29 -9.81 12.06
CA TRP A 171 2.59 -10.34 11.69
C TRP A 171 3.27 -11.08 12.85
N LEU A 172 3.21 -10.53 14.08
CA LEU A 172 3.72 -11.17 15.30
C LEU A 172 2.96 -12.43 15.71
N ARG A 173 1.75 -12.65 15.18
CA ARG A 173 1.00 -13.91 15.32
C ARG A 173 1.33 -14.92 14.22
N GLY A 174 2.33 -14.64 13.39
CA GLY A 174 2.71 -15.49 12.25
C GLY A 174 1.79 -15.33 11.03
N ASN A 175 0.95 -14.29 10.98
CA ASN A 175 0.07 -14.03 9.84
C ASN A 175 0.42 -12.74 9.09
N GLY A 176 1.14 -12.88 7.97
CA GLY A 176 1.52 -11.77 7.10
C GLY A 176 0.46 -11.28 6.11
N ALA A 177 -0.71 -11.95 6.03
CA ALA A 177 -1.85 -11.56 5.21
C ALA A 177 -3.04 -11.20 6.10
N ALA A 178 -3.18 -9.90 6.39
CA ALA A 178 -4.07 -9.39 7.43
C ALA A 178 -5.34 -8.79 6.83
N ALA A 179 -6.51 -9.33 7.18
CA ALA A 179 -7.78 -8.72 6.83
C ALA A 179 -8.06 -7.51 7.76
N ILE A 180 -7.90 -6.29 7.26
CA ILE A 180 -8.08 -5.05 8.01
C ILE A 180 -9.06 -4.15 7.24
N TYR A 181 -10.21 -3.81 7.85
CA TYR A 181 -11.27 -2.99 7.26
C TYR A 181 -11.70 -3.36 5.83
N GLY A 182 -11.87 -4.66 5.56
CA GLY A 182 -12.31 -5.15 4.25
C GLY A 182 -11.23 -5.12 3.18
N LEU A 183 -9.97 -4.95 3.58
CA LEU A 183 -8.79 -5.07 2.71
C LEU A 183 -7.90 -6.21 3.20
N MET A 184 -7.30 -6.95 2.26
CA MET A 184 -6.26 -7.93 2.52
C MET A 184 -4.91 -7.22 2.48
N GLU A 185 -4.43 -6.81 3.64
CA GLU A 185 -3.20 -6.04 3.78
C GLU A 185 -1.98 -6.94 3.92
N ASP A 186 -0.88 -6.53 3.31
CA ASP A 186 0.44 -7.13 3.44
C ASP A 186 1.45 -6.13 4.04
N ALA A 187 2.72 -6.51 4.07
CA ALA A 187 3.77 -5.69 4.67
C ALA A 187 3.93 -4.34 3.97
N ALA A 188 3.68 -4.27 2.66
CA ALA A 188 3.84 -3.04 1.90
C ALA A 188 2.85 -1.97 2.37
N THR A 189 1.63 -2.36 2.80
CA THR A 189 0.66 -1.44 3.38
C THR A 189 1.19 -0.83 4.69
N ALA A 190 1.73 -1.64 5.60
CA ALA A 190 2.31 -1.15 6.84
C ALA A 190 3.56 -0.29 6.59
N GLU A 191 4.38 -0.65 5.58
CA GLU A 191 5.55 0.12 5.18
C GLU A 191 5.19 1.51 4.67
N ILE A 192 4.21 1.65 3.76
CA ILE A 192 3.78 2.98 3.31
C ILE A 192 3.17 3.78 4.47
N SER A 193 2.37 3.14 5.33
CA SER A 193 1.75 3.82 6.48
C SER A 193 2.78 4.41 7.44
N ARG A 194 3.75 3.62 7.91
CA ARG A 194 4.78 4.11 8.83
C ARG A 194 5.73 5.10 8.15
N SER A 195 6.01 4.93 6.85
CA SER A 195 6.94 5.80 6.12
C SER A 195 6.34 7.19 5.86
N GLN A 196 5.04 7.24 5.59
CA GLN A 196 4.32 8.50 5.46
C GLN A 196 4.27 9.26 6.78
N ILE A 197 4.01 8.56 7.90
CA ILE A 197 4.08 9.16 9.24
C ILE A 197 5.48 9.71 9.52
N TRP A 198 6.52 8.91 9.29
CA TRP A 198 7.91 9.34 9.48
C TRP A 198 8.21 10.60 8.66
N GLN A 199 7.80 10.61 7.38
CA GLN A 199 8.02 11.74 6.49
C GLN A 199 7.32 13.01 7.00
N TRP A 200 6.07 12.90 7.44
CA TRP A 200 5.32 14.04 7.95
C TRP A 200 5.88 14.60 9.25
N VAL A 201 6.27 13.73 10.18
CA VAL A 201 6.92 14.14 11.44
C VAL A 201 8.27 14.80 11.16
N HIS A 202 9.10 14.20 10.32
CA HIS A 202 10.45 14.69 10.04
C HIS A 202 10.48 16.05 9.33
N HIS A 203 9.52 16.30 8.43
CA HIS A 203 9.39 17.58 7.73
C HIS A 203 8.49 18.58 8.44
N GLY A 204 7.93 18.24 9.61
CA GLY A 204 7.04 19.13 10.37
C GLY A 204 5.80 19.56 9.58
N VAL A 205 5.23 18.62 8.81
CA VAL A 205 4.11 18.91 7.92
C VAL A 205 2.85 19.21 8.72
N GLN A 206 1.96 20.04 8.17
CA GLN A 206 0.70 20.38 8.78
C GLN A 206 -0.43 19.51 8.23
N LEU A 207 -1.34 19.11 9.12
CA LEU A 207 -2.64 18.58 8.74
C LEU A 207 -3.46 19.69 8.05
N GLU A 208 -4.52 19.29 7.36
CA GLU A 208 -5.50 20.18 6.71
C GLU A 208 -6.11 21.22 7.67
N ASP A 209 -6.17 20.93 8.97
CA ASP A 209 -6.66 21.83 10.01
C ASP A 209 -5.57 22.72 10.65
N GLY A 210 -4.35 22.66 10.13
CA GLY A 210 -3.21 23.47 10.54
C GLY A 210 -2.40 22.92 11.71
N ARG A 211 -2.82 21.82 12.36
CA ARG A 211 -2.00 21.19 13.40
C ARG A 211 -0.73 20.58 12.80
N PRO A 212 0.45 20.77 13.43
CA PRO A 212 1.66 20.09 12.99
C PRO A 212 1.58 18.60 13.32
N VAL A 213 2.08 17.75 12.42
CA VAL A 213 2.26 16.32 12.68
C VAL A 213 3.51 16.14 13.55
N THR A 214 3.33 15.76 14.81
CA THR A 214 4.40 15.54 15.78
C THR A 214 4.42 14.10 16.29
N ALA A 215 5.55 13.68 16.85
CA ALA A 215 5.62 12.36 17.51
C ALA A 215 4.63 12.23 18.68
N GLU A 216 4.33 13.32 19.40
CA GLU A 216 3.31 13.35 20.45
C GLU A 216 1.91 13.08 19.88
N LEU A 217 1.52 13.79 18.81
CA LEU A 217 0.24 13.56 18.14
C LEU A 217 0.10 12.11 17.67
N VAL A 218 1.16 11.53 17.09
CA VAL A 218 1.14 10.13 16.64
C VAL A 218 0.96 9.15 17.82
N ARG A 219 1.60 9.39 18.96
CA ARG A 219 1.46 8.55 20.17
C ARG A 219 0.07 8.66 20.80
N ASP A 220 -0.54 9.83 20.77
CA ASP A 220 -1.91 10.04 21.24
C ASP A 220 -2.90 9.29 20.35
N LEU A 221 -2.75 9.40 19.04
CA LEU A 221 -3.53 8.63 18.07
C LEU A 221 -3.33 7.13 18.28
N ALA A 222 -2.10 6.65 18.49
CA ALA A 222 -1.81 5.24 18.74
C ALA A 222 -2.53 4.72 20.00
N THR A 223 -2.57 5.53 21.07
CA THR A 223 -3.31 5.20 22.30
C THR A 223 -4.80 5.06 22.00
N GLY A 224 -5.41 6.05 21.36
CA GLY A 224 -6.84 6.02 21.03
C GLY A 224 -7.21 4.89 20.07
N GLU A 225 -6.36 4.59 19.09
CA GLU A 225 -6.59 3.47 18.17
C GLU A 225 -6.49 2.11 18.86
N LEU A 226 -5.53 1.92 19.78
CA LEU A 226 -5.45 0.69 20.58
C LEU A 226 -6.68 0.49 21.48
N GLU A 227 -7.18 1.56 22.11
CA GLU A 227 -8.42 1.51 22.89
C GLU A 227 -9.62 1.14 22.03
N ARG A 228 -9.71 1.71 20.82
CA ARG A 228 -10.77 1.37 19.86
C ARG A 228 -10.68 -0.08 19.41
N ILE A 229 -9.49 -0.57 19.05
CA ILE A 229 -9.25 -1.96 18.66
C ILE A 229 -9.63 -2.92 19.79
N ARG A 230 -9.24 -2.60 21.04
CA ARG A 230 -9.62 -3.39 22.23
C ARG A 230 -11.13 -3.48 22.38
N ALA A 231 -11.84 -2.36 22.22
CA ALA A 231 -13.30 -2.32 22.30
C ALA A 231 -13.98 -3.09 21.16
N GLU A 232 -13.43 -3.05 19.94
CA GLU A 232 -13.94 -3.80 18.78
C GLU A 232 -13.77 -5.32 18.93
N ILE A 233 -12.65 -5.75 19.52
CA ILE A 233 -12.39 -7.18 19.80
C ILE A 233 -13.32 -7.68 20.93
N GLY A 234 -13.48 -6.89 21.99
CA GLY A 234 -14.35 -7.22 23.13
C GLY A 234 -13.87 -8.38 24.02
N ASP A 235 -12.65 -8.87 23.79
CA ASP A 235 -11.97 -9.91 24.56
C ASP A 235 -10.61 -9.35 25.04
N ASP A 236 -10.59 -8.88 26.29
CA ASP A 236 -9.42 -8.27 26.90
C ASP A 236 -8.26 -9.26 27.07
N GLU A 237 -8.54 -10.54 27.35
CA GLU A 237 -7.48 -11.54 27.51
C GLU A 237 -6.81 -11.80 26.16
N TRP A 238 -7.62 -11.97 25.11
CA TRP A 238 -7.11 -12.14 23.76
C TRP A 238 -6.33 -10.90 23.30
N PHE A 239 -6.87 -9.71 23.54
CA PHE A 239 -6.22 -8.46 23.16
C PHE A 239 -4.83 -8.35 23.77
N GLU A 240 -4.67 -8.59 25.07
CA GLU A 240 -3.37 -8.48 25.74
C GLU A 240 -2.40 -9.60 25.35
N ARG A 241 -2.88 -10.84 25.19
CA ARG A 241 -2.01 -12.01 24.94
C ARG A 241 -1.70 -12.21 23.46
N GLU A 242 -2.72 -12.32 22.64
CA GLU A 242 -2.60 -12.62 21.21
C GLU A 242 -2.45 -11.34 20.39
N GLY A 243 -3.18 -10.29 20.75
CA GLY A 243 -3.11 -8.98 20.09
C GLY A 243 -1.77 -8.27 20.31
N ARG A 244 -1.05 -8.57 21.39
CA ARG A 244 0.29 -8.03 21.71
C ARG A 244 0.38 -6.51 21.49
N PRO A 245 -0.52 -5.72 22.11
CA PRO A 245 -0.67 -4.30 21.82
C PRO A 245 0.58 -3.52 22.19
N LYS A 246 1.26 -3.95 23.26
CA LYS A 246 2.50 -3.33 23.73
C LYS A 246 3.62 -3.53 22.71
N GLU A 247 3.92 -4.76 22.33
CA GLU A 247 4.98 -5.10 21.38
C GLU A 247 4.70 -4.47 20.01
N SER A 248 3.45 -4.51 19.56
CA SER A 248 3.02 -3.92 18.29
C SER A 248 3.22 -2.40 18.29
N ARG A 249 2.88 -1.73 19.39
CA ARG A 249 3.11 -0.29 19.56
C ARG A 249 4.59 0.05 19.61
N GLU A 250 5.39 -0.70 20.36
CA GLU A 250 6.83 -0.47 20.49
C GLU A 250 7.52 -0.53 19.11
N ILE A 251 7.24 -1.57 18.32
CA ILE A 251 7.78 -1.69 16.95
C ILE A 251 7.25 -0.55 16.08
N PHE A 252 5.95 -0.26 16.12
CA PHE A 252 5.35 0.80 15.33
C PHE A 252 6.02 2.16 15.59
N GLU A 253 6.18 2.54 16.86
CA GLU A 253 6.86 3.78 17.24
C GLU A 253 8.33 3.77 16.80
N GLN A 254 9.04 2.63 16.92
CA GLN A 254 10.41 2.50 16.44
C GLN A 254 10.52 2.77 14.94
N VAL A 255 9.64 2.21 14.10
CA VAL A 255 9.75 2.32 12.64
C VAL A 255 9.15 3.60 12.07
N ALA A 256 8.22 4.24 12.80
CA ALA A 256 7.52 5.45 12.37
C ALA A 256 8.09 6.74 12.96
N LEU A 257 8.71 6.71 14.15
CA LEU A 257 9.08 7.91 14.91
C LEU A 257 10.57 8.01 15.26
N ALA A 258 11.40 7.02 14.91
CA ALA A 258 12.84 7.12 15.11
C ALA A 258 13.48 8.22 14.25
N ASP A 259 14.57 8.81 14.74
CA ASP A 259 15.33 9.83 14.01
C ASP A 259 15.88 9.29 12.68
N GLU A 260 16.35 8.03 12.69
CA GLU A 260 16.80 7.33 11.50
C GLU A 260 15.67 6.49 10.89
N PHE A 261 15.55 6.56 9.57
CA PHE A 261 14.57 5.78 8.83
C PHE A 261 15.00 4.31 8.76
N VAL A 262 14.28 3.42 9.45
CA VAL A 262 14.47 1.96 9.36
C VAL A 262 14.17 1.50 7.93
N GLU A 263 15.05 0.71 7.30
CA GLU A 263 14.89 0.37 5.89
C GLU A 263 13.65 -0.47 5.58
N PHE A 264 13.33 -1.41 6.46
CA PHE A 264 12.17 -2.28 6.40
C PHE A 264 11.68 -2.61 7.82
N LEU A 265 10.38 -2.48 8.07
CA LEU A 265 9.77 -2.79 9.37
C LEU A 265 9.92 -4.26 9.76
N THR A 266 10.09 -5.13 8.77
CA THR A 266 10.24 -6.58 8.97
C THR A 266 11.52 -6.93 9.72
N LEU A 267 12.55 -6.08 9.69
CA LEU A 267 13.79 -6.32 10.41
C LEU A 267 13.58 -6.30 11.94
N PRO A 268 13.14 -5.19 12.57
CA PRO A 268 12.86 -5.18 14.00
C PRO A 268 11.67 -6.07 14.38
N ALA A 269 10.66 -6.21 13.51
CA ALA A 269 9.55 -7.11 13.78
C ALA A 269 10.01 -8.57 13.88
N TYR A 270 10.92 -9.01 13.00
CA TYR A 270 11.45 -10.38 13.02
C TYR A 270 12.30 -10.68 14.25
N GLU A 271 13.11 -9.74 14.71
CA GLU A 271 13.81 -9.86 15.99
C GLU A 271 12.81 -10.06 17.14
N LYS A 272 11.72 -9.27 17.17
CA LYS A 272 10.68 -9.40 18.21
C LYS A 272 9.95 -10.74 18.15
N LEU A 273 9.61 -11.23 16.95
CA LEU A 273 8.96 -12.53 16.80
C LEU A 273 9.84 -13.67 17.32
N GLN A 274 11.15 -13.64 17.04
CA GLN A 274 12.08 -14.63 17.57
C GLN A 274 12.16 -14.60 19.12
N GLU A 275 12.14 -13.41 19.72
CA GLU A 275 12.09 -13.26 21.18
C GLU A 275 10.82 -13.86 21.78
N ILE A 276 9.67 -13.62 21.13
CA ILE A 276 8.38 -14.17 21.53
C ILE A 276 8.39 -15.71 21.45
N GLU A 277 8.79 -16.26 20.30
CA GLU A 277 8.85 -17.71 20.09
C GLU A 277 9.80 -18.39 21.09
N ALA A 278 10.93 -17.74 21.41
CA ALA A 278 11.88 -18.26 22.40
C ALA A 278 11.35 -18.20 23.85
N ALA A 279 10.46 -17.25 24.17
CA ALA A 279 9.85 -17.14 25.49
C ALA A 279 8.68 -18.13 25.70
N GLU A 280 8.08 -18.61 24.61
CA GLU A 280 6.96 -19.57 24.62
C GLU A 280 7.41 -21.04 24.55
N ALA A 281 8.67 -21.30 24.16
CA ALA A 281 9.29 -22.63 24.06
C ALA A 281 9.80 -23.15 25.41
#